data_AF-A0A3D5KTI8-F1
#
_entry.id   AF-A0A3D5KTI8-F1
#
_cell.length_a   1.000
_cell.length_b   1.000
_cell.length_c   1.000
_cell.angle_alpha   90.00
_cell.angle_beta   90.00
_cell.angle_gamma   90.00
#
_symmetry.space_group_name_H-M   'P 1'
#
loop_
_entity.id
_entity.type
_entity.pdbx_description
1 polymer ?
#
loop_
_entity_poly.entity_id
_entity_poly.type
_entity_poly.pdbx_seq_one_letter_code
_entity_poly.pdbx_strand_id
1 'polypeptide(L)'
;MSEKLEDILAIKENELLSLCAIMQEIRVKFIISTSDFAAKWYEETAKQYIKKYSEISLNLSTDSFGDLKKKVKMLVAESKEISEKVLGQSGIWWHEKPELHSAVSQYDQLGNQQVGNKYPEVVDRPVRIVLGELGGILEEFGFRVRTSVTFGPHNEEYWFEKTEEKTTSPYFPHMLEWSKQMQETLNEYNQLYKQAMLLLQSIQMIKDEIKKRKIIDLWDSTS
;
A
#
# COMPACT_ATOMS: atom_id res chain seq x y z
N MET A 1 40.05 5.32 20.34
CA MET A 1 38.69 5.68 20.85
C MET A 1 37.69 5.97 19.73
N SER A 2 38.08 6.62 18.63
CA SER A 2 37.26 6.74 17.39
C SER A 2 36.93 5.37 16.79
N GLU A 3 37.90 4.46 16.77
CA GLU A 3 37.76 3.08 16.28
C GLU A 3 36.58 2.33 16.93
N LYS A 4 36.37 2.52 18.24
CA LYS A 4 35.24 1.93 18.98
C LYS A 4 33.88 2.50 18.56
N LEU A 5 33.79 3.76 18.15
CA LEU A 5 32.54 4.35 17.65
C LEU A 5 32.25 3.91 16.22
N GLU A 6 33.28 3.74 15.40
CA GLU A 6 33.16 3.21 14.04
C GLU A 6 32.69 1.74 14.07
N ASP A 7 33.18 0.93 15.01
CA ASP A 7 32.68 -0.44 15.23
C ASP A 7 31.19 -0.47 15.63
N ILE A 8 30.78 0.40 16.57
CA ILE A 8 29.38 0.49 17.01
C ILE A 8 28.48 0.96 15.86
N LEU A 9 28.96 1.92 15.06
CA LEU A 9 28.25 2.38 13.87
C LEU A 9 28.01 1.23 12.89
N ALA A 10 29.04 0.45 12.57
CA ALA A 10 28.93 -0.69 11.67
C ALA A 10 27.95 -1.76 12.20
N ILE A 11 27.93 -2.02 13.51
CA ILE A 11 26.95 -2.92 14.12
C ILE A 11 25.51 -2.40 13.90
N LYS A 12 25.28 -1.11 14.13
CA LYS A 12 23.95 -0.50 14.01
C LYS A 12 23.46 -0.44 12.57
N GLU A 13 24.35 -0.16 11.63
CA GLU A 13 24.04 -0.18 10.19
C GLU A 13 23.69 -1.61 9.73
N ASN A 14 24.39 -2.64 10.21
CA ASN A 14 24.04 -4.04 9.94
C ASN A 14 22.70 -4.46 10.58
N GLU A 15 22.39 -3.97 11.78
CA GLU A 15 21.11 -4.21 12.46
C GLU A 15 19.95 -3.60 11.64
N LEU A 16 20.14 -2.39 11.11
CA LEU A 16 19.17 -1.74 10.23
C LEU A 16 18.96 -2.52 8.92
N LEU A 17 20.04 -2.98 8.28
CA LEU A 17 19.96 -3.81 7.07
C LEU A 17 19.18 -5.11 7.33
N SER A 18 19.40 -5.72 8.49
CA SER A 18 18.67 -6.93 8.91
C SER A 18 17.18 -6.66 9.09
N LEU A 19 16.80 -5.54 9.71
CA LEU A 19 15.40 -5.14 9.82
C LEU A 19 14.77 -4.90 8.44
N CYS A 20 15.45 -4.21 7.53
CA CYS A 20 14.96 -3.97 6.17
C CYS A 20 14.70 -5.28 5.41
N ALA A 21 15.54 -6.29 5.60
CA ALA A 21 15.32 -7.62 5.01
C ALA A 21 14.03 -8.28 5.54
N ILE A 22 13.79 -8.22 6.85
CA ILE A 22 12.55 -8.76 7.45
C ILE A 22 11.32 -7.95 6.95
N MET A 23 11.45 -6.63 6.85
CA MET A 23 10.38 -5.77 6.32
C MET A 23 10.03 -6.11 4.87
N GLN A 24 11.01 -6.51 4.06
CA GLN A 24 10.77 -6.99 2.70
C GLN A 24 9.98 -8.32 2.69
N GLU A 25 10.26 -9.24 3.61
CA GLU A 25 9.47 -10.47 3.74
C GLU A 25 8.02 -10.19 4.14
N ILE A 26 7.81 -9.27 5.09
CA ILE A 26 6.48 -8.85 5.53
C ILE A 26 5.71 -8.19 4.39
N ARG A 27 6.37 -7.36 3.58
CA ARG A 27 5.78 -6.80 2.35
C ARG A 27 5.27 -7.90 1.43
N VAL A 28 6.08 -8.93 1.15
CA VAL A 28 5.67 -10.04 0.29
C VAL A 28 4.44 -10.76 0.88
N LYS A 29 4.43 -11.02 2.19
CA LYS A 29 3.27 -11.61 2.88
C LYS A 29 2.02 -10.72 2.75
N PHE A 30 2.17 -9.40 2.88
CA PHE A 30 1.06 -8.46 2.76
C PHE A 30 0.47 -8.47 1.35
N ILE A 31 1.31 -8.46 0.32
CA ILE A 31 0.89 -8.54 -1.09
C ILE A 31 0.10 -9.83 -1.32
N ILE A 32 0.62 -10.99 -0.88
CA ILE A 32 -0.09 -12.28 -0.99
C ILE A 32 -1.46 -12.22 -0.30
N SER A 33 -1.50 -11.73 0.94
CA SER A 33 -2.75 -11.62 1.69
C SER A 33 -3.76 -10.67 1.03
N THR A 34 -3.28 -9.63 0.34
CA THR A 34 -4.11 -8.71 -0.42
C THR A 34 -4.64 -9.37 -1.69
N SER A 35 -3.82 -10.13 -2.41
CA SER A 35 -4.24 -10.89 -3.60
C SER A 35 -5.33 -11.91 -3.29
N ASP A 36 -5.18 -12.67 -2.19
CA ASP A 36 -6.17 -13.64 -1.74
C ASP A 36 -7.47 -12.98 -1.32
N PHE A 37 -7.36 -11.83 -0.65
CA PHE A 37 -8.50 -11.01 -0.27
C PHE A 37 -9.22 -10.45 -1.51
N ALA A 38 -8.48 -9.85 -2.45
CA ALA A 38 -9.02 -9.27 -3.68
C ALA A 38 -9.74 -10.31 -4.54
N ALA A 39 -9.15 -11.50 -4.71
CA ALA A 39 -9.78 -12.62 -5.42
C ALA A 39 -11.18 -12.95 -4.88
N LYS A 40 -11.30 -13.11 -3.56
CA LYS A 40 -12.60 -13.37 -2.91
C LYS A 40 -13.54 -12.17 -3.05
N TRP A 41 -13.02 -10.98 -2.80
CA TRP A 41 -13.77 -9.74 -2.85
C TRP A 41 -14.36 -9.47 -4.22
N TYR A 42 -13.63 -9.73 -5.32
CA TYR A 42 -14.12 -9.56 -6.68
C TYR A 42 -15.35 -10.42 -6.96
N GLU A 43 -15.29 -11.71 -6.62
CA GLU A 43 -16.43 -12.60 -6.83
C GLU A 43 -17.65 -12.19 -6.02
N GLU A 44 -17.45 -11.90 -4.74
CA GLU A 44 -18.54 -11.55 -3.83
C GLU A 44 -19.19 -10.24 -4.23
N THR A 45 -18.38 -9.22 -4.53
CA THR A 45 -18.85 -7.89 -4.92
C THR A 45 -19.54 -7.93 -6.28
N ALA A 46 -18.99 -8.64 -7.26
CA ALA A 46 -19.68 -8.83 -8.56
C ALA A 46 -21.06 -9.47 -8.37
N LYS A 47 -21.17 -10.53 -7.54
CA LYS A 47 -22.45 -11.17 -7.22
C LYS A 47 -23.42 -10.22 -6.51
N GLN A 48 -22.91 -9.36 -5.62
CA GLN A 48 -23.73 -8.33 -4.96
C GLN A 48 -24.27 -7.31 -5.96
N TYR A 49 -23.44 -6.85 -6.89
CA TYR A 49 -23.86 -5.91 -7.95
C TYR A 49 -24.90 -6.51 -8.89
N ILE A 50 -24.71 -7.75 -9.31
CA ILE A 50 -25.70 -8.50 -10.11
C ILE A 50 -27.05 -8.57 -9.40
N LYS A 51 -27.06 -8.82 -8.08
CA LYS A 51 -28.28 -8.85 -7.27
C LYS A 51 -28.89 -7.46 -7.09
N LYS A 52 -28.06 -6.46 -6.78
CA LYS A 52 -28.48 -5.08 -6.52
C LYS A 52 -29.12 -4.44 -7.75
N TYR A 53 -28.56 -4.71 -8.93
CA TYR A 53 -29.05 -4.22 -10.22
C TYR A 53 -29.59 -5.37 -11.06
N SER A 54 -30.55 -6.10 -10.48
CA SER A 54 -31.18 -7.26 -11.11
C SER A 54 -31.84 -6.92 -12.46
N GLU A 55 -32.35 -5.69 -12.62
CA GLU A 55 -32.93 -5.21 -13.87
C GLU A 55 -31.92 -5.17 -15.01
N ILE A 56 -30.68 -4.76 -14.71
CA ILE A 56 -29.58 -4.74 -15.68
C ILE A 56 -29.20 -6.18 -16.01
N SER A 57 -29.07 -7.02 -14.98
CA SER A 57 -28.70 -8.42 -15.11
C SER A 57 -29.70 -9.24 -15.94
N LEU A 58 -31.00 -8.95 -15.82
CA LEU A 58 -32.07 -9.60 -16.59
C LEU A 58 -32.11 -9.13 -18.05
N ASN A 59 -31.61 -7.93 -18.33
CA ASN A 59 -31.55 -7.37 -19.69
C ASN A 59 -30.28 -7.79 -20.45
N LEU A 60 -29.29 -8.37 -19.76
CA LEU A 60 -28.12 -8.94 -20.42
C LEU A 60 -28.50 -10.22 -21.17
N SER A 61 -28.01 -10.36 -22.40
CA SER A 61 -28.11 -11.63 -23.13
C SER A 61 -27.33 -12.74 -22.41
N THR A 62 -27.67 -14.00 -22.68
CA THR A 62 -26.93 -15.17 -22.15
C THR A 62 -25.43 -15.08 -22.45
N ASP A 63 -25.07 -14.65 -23.66
CA ASP A 63 -23.68 -14.50 -24.08
C ASP A 63 -22.99 -13.38 -23.30
N SER A 64 -23.63 -12.21 -23.19
CA SER A 64 -23.11 -11.08 -22.39
C SER A 64 -22.92 -11.44 -20.92
N PHE A 65 -23.84 -12.21 -20.34
CA PHE A 65 -23.71 -12.69 -18.96
C PHE A 65 -22.57 -13.71 -18.81
N GLY A 66 -22.37 -14.56 -19.83
CA GLY A 66 -21.22 -15.45 -19.94
C GLY A 66 -19.89 -14.69 -19.96
N ASP A 67 -19.82 -13.62 -20.75
CA ASP A 67 -18.64 -12.76 -20.86
C ASP A 67 -18.35 -12.01 -19.55
N LEU A 68 -19.37 -11.44 -18.90
CA LEU A 68 -19.23 -10.83 -17.56
C LEU A 68 -18.60 -11.81 -16.57
N LYS A 69 -19.15 -13.03 -16.49
CA LYS A 69 -18.65 -14.07 -15.59
C LYS A 69 -17.22 -14.48 -15.93
N LYS A 70 -16.88 -14.55 -17.22
CA LYS A 70 -15.52 -14.87 -17.68
C LYS A 70 -14.54 -13.77 -17.28
N LYS A 71 -14.88 -12.50 -17.48
CA LYS A 71 -14.05 -11.35 -17.11
C LYS A 71 -13.81 -11.28 -15.60
N VAL A 72 -14.84 -11.48 -14.79
CA VAL A 72 -14.68 -11.57 -13.32
C VAL A 72 -13.75 -12.72 -12.94
N LYS A 73 -13.90 -13.91 -13.54
CA LYS A 73 -13.00 -15.04 -13.27
C LYS A 73 -11.56 -14.77 -13.68
N MET A 74 -11.33 -14.08 -14.79
CA MET A 74 -10.00 -13.66 -15.20
C MET A 74 -9.41 -12.68 -14.18
N LEU A 75 -10.18 -11.66 -13.77
CA LEU A 75 -9.74 -10.71 -12.74
C LEU A 75 -9.38 -11.40 -11.41
N VAL A 76 -10.13 -12.44 -11.02
CA VAL A 76 -9.81 -13.29 -9.85
C VAL A 76 -8.49 -14.02 -10.05
N ALA A 77 -8.24 -14.60 -11.23
CA ALA A 77 -6.99 -15.30 -11.52
C ALA A 77 -5.79 -14.35 -11.60
N GLU A 78 -6.01 -13.10 -12.02
CA GLU A 78 -5.01 -12.04 -12.16
C GLU A 78 -4.79 -11.24 -10.87
N SER A 79 -5.54 -11.50 -9.79
CA SER A 79 -5.47 -10.73 -8.54
C SER A 79 -4.06 -10.68 -7.94
N LYS A 80 -3.26 -11.75 -8.14
CA LYS A 80 -1.87 -11.79 -7.73
C LYS A 80 -1.03 -10.76 -8.46
N GLU A 81 -1.05 -10.79 -9.80
CA GLU A 81 -0.27 -9.90 -10.65
C GLU A 81 -0.67 -8.43 -10.43
N ILE A 82 -1.96 -8.15 -10.29
CA ILE A 82 -2.48 -6.80 -10.04
C ILE A 82 -1.96 -6.28 -8.69
N SER A 83 -2.09 -7.06 -7.62
CA SER A 83 -1.57 -6.66 -6.30
C SER A 83 -0.06 -6.46 -6.33
N GLU A 84 0.71 -7.35 -6.97
CA GLU A 84 2.16 -7.22 -7.11
C GLU A 84 2.54 -5.95 -7.88
N LYS A 85 1.85 -5.65 -8.98
CA LYS A 85 2.08 -4.45 -9.79
C LYS A 85 1.80 -3.16 -9.03
N VAL A 86 0.73 -3.14 -8.23
CA VAL A 86 0.29 -1.92 -7.51
C VAL A 86 1.05 -1.76 -6.20
N LEU A 87 1.09 -2.78 -5.35
CA LEU A 87 1.77 -2.74 -4.05
C LEU A 87 3.29 -2.98 -4.15
N GLY A 88 3.78 -3.43 -5.30
CA GLY A 88 5.21 -3.56 -5.59
C GLY A 88 5.89 -2.24 -5.97
N GLN A 89 5.15 -1.14 -6.09
CA GLN A 89 5.73 0.15 -6.50
C GLN A 89 6.64 0.74 -5.43
N SER A 90 7.74 1.35 -5.90
CA SER A 90 8.68 2.01 -5.01
C SER A 90 8.02 3.19 -4.30
N GLY A 91 8.21 3.31 -2.99
CA GLY A 91 7.70 4.45 -2.21
C GLY A 91 6.40 4.19 -1.47
N ILE A 92 5.80 3.01 -1.63
CA ILE A 92 4.81 2.51 -0.68
C ILE A 92 5.54 2.08 0.59
N TRP A 93 6.59 1.28 0.44
CA TRP A 93 7.29 0.64 1.56
C TRP A 93 8.52 1.44 1.96
N TRP A 94 8.49 1.97 3.18
CA TRP A 94 9.58 2.78 3.74
C TRP A 94 10.99 2.19 3.55
N HIS A 95 11.15 0.88 3.78
CA HIS A 95 12.48 0.23 3.77
C HIS A 95 13.17 0.22 2.39
N GLU A 96 12.45 0.48 1.29
CA GLU A 96 13.06 0.56 -0.04
C GLU A 96 13.88 1.84 -0.23
N LYS A 97 13.52 2.91 0.47
CA LYS A 97 14.16 4.23 0.38
C LYS A 97 14.24 4.90 1.77
N PRO A 98 15.03 4.36 2.71
CA PRO A 98 15.09 4.87 4.09
C PRO A 98 15.53 6.34 4.19
N GLU A 99 16.30 6.82 3.21
CA GLU A 99 16.89 8.16 3.17
C GLU A 99 15.90 9.24 2.67
N LEU A 100 14.80 8.85 2.01
CA LEU A 100 13.81 9.77 1.46
C LEU A 100 12.72 10.04 2.52
N HIS A 101 13.07 10.98 3.38
CA HIS A 101 12.53 11.34 4.70
C HIS A 101 11.07 11.87 4.78
N SER A 102 10.13 11.48 3.90
CA SER A 102 8.72 11.90 3.97
C SER A 102 7.73 10.82 4.40
N ALA A 103 8.11 9.54 4.37
CA ALA A 103 7.23 8.43 4.74
C ALA A 103 6.95 8.33 6.26
N VAL A 104 7.65 9.13 7.07
CA VAL A 104 7.56 9.08 8.54
C VAL A 104 6.14 9.37 9.04
N SER A 105 5.48 10.39 8.49
CA SER A 105 4.15 10.80 8.96
C SER A 105 3.00 9.91 8.50
N GLN A 106 3.19 9.07 7.48
CA GLN A 106 2.09 8.30 6.88
C GLN A 106 1.80 7.02 7.67
N TYR A 107 2.81 6.38 8.25
CA TYR A 107 2.66 5.17 9.08
C TYR A 107 2.39 5.47 10.56
N ASP A 108 2.75 6.67 11.04
CA ASP A 108 2.52 7.13 12.42
C ASP A 108 1.03 7.25 12.78
N GLN A 109 0.13 7.24 11.79
CA GLN A 109 -1.32 7.38 11.98
C GLN A 109 -2.06 6.05 12.24
N LEU A 110 -1.38 4.90 12.21
CA LEU A 110 -1.97 3.60 12.53
C LEU A 110 -2.56 3.60 13.95
N GLY A 111 -3.89 3.58 14.04
CA GLY A 111 -4.63 3.53 15.31
C GLY A 111 -5.03 4.89 15.88
N ASN A 112 -4.81 6.01 15.17
CA ASN A 112 -5.29 7.31 15.64
C ASN A 112 -6.76 7.53 15.24
N GLN A 113 -7.67 7.21 16.17
CA GLN A 113 -9.13 7.31 15.98
C GLN A 113 -9.62 8.71 15.56
N GLN A 114 -8.80 9.75 15.71
CA GLN A 114 -9.16 11.12 15.35
C GLN A 114 -9.12 11.42 13.83
N VAL A 115 -8.46 10.57 13.02
CA VAL A 115 -8.26 10.85 11.58
C VAL A 115 -9.25 10.09 10.68
N GLY A 116 -10.12 9.23 11.23
CA GLY A 116 -11.12 8.48 10.46
C GLY A 116 -10.55 7.36 9.56
N ASN A 117 -9.26 7.42 9.23
CA ASN A 117 -8.57 6.37 8.48
C ASN A 117 -8.14 5.23 9.39
N LYS A 118 -8.71 4.04 9.16
CA LYS A 118 -8.40 2.81 9.92
C LYS A 118 -6.99 2.28 9.62
N TYR A 119 -6.44 2.64 8.46
CA TYR A 119 -5.14 2.19 7.96
C TYR A 119 -4.33 3.37 7.35
N PRO A 120 -3.00 3.26 7.22
CA PRO A 120 -2.17 4.26 6.56
C PRO A 120 -2.62 4.48 5.12
N GLU A 121 -2.87 5.73 4.73
CA GLU A 121 -3.30 6.08 3.38
C GLU A 121 -2.32 5.56 2.31
N VAL A 122 -1.03 5.58 2.61
CA VAL A 122 0.05 5.09 1.73
C VAL A 122 -0.10 3.62 1.33
N VAL A 123 -0.81 2.82 2.14
CA VAL A 123 -1.12 1.41 1.83
C VAL A 123 -2.59 1.23 1.45
N ASP A 124 -3.52 1.92 2.12
CA ASP A 124 -4.96 1.79 1.85
C ASP A 124 -5.34 2.21 0.44
N ARG A 125 -4.78 3.32 -0.05
CA ARG A 125 -5.03 3.79 -1.40
C ARG A 125 -4.60 2.76 -2.46
N PRO A 126 -3.36 2.23 -2.46
CA PRO A 126 -2.99 1.11 -3.33
C PRO A 126 -3.91 -0.11 -3.24
N VAL A 127 -4.35 -0.52 -2.04
CA VAL A 127 -5.31 -1.63 -1.87
C VAL A 127 -6.61 -1.33 -2.59
N ARG A 128 -7.14 -0.12 -2.47
CA ARG A 128 -8.38 0.29 -3.15
C ARG A 128 -8.24 0.42 -4.65
N ILE A 129 -7.05 0.75 -5.16
CA ILE A 129 -6.75 0.71 -6.60
C ILE A 129 -6.83 -0.73 -7.10
N VAL A 130 -6.22 -1.69 -6.39
CA VAL A 130 -6.36 -3.12 -6.73
C VAL A 130 -7.84 -3.47 -6.86
N LEU A 131 -8.64 -3.19 -5.83
CA LEU A 131 -10.07 -3.53 -5.84
C LEU A 131 -10.88 -2.76 -6.91
N GLY A 132 -10.42 -1.57 -7.28
CA GLY A 132 -11.04 -0.70 -8.27
C GLY A 132 -11.15 -1.32 -9.66
N GLU A 133 -10.28 -2.27 -10.01
CA GLU A 133 -10.28 -2.96 -11.31
C GLU A 133 -11.63 -3.62 -11.64
N LEU A 134 -12.36 -4.11 -10.63
CA LEU A 134 -13.71 -4.64 -10.83
C LEU A 134 -14.68 -3.57 -11.36
N GLY A 135 -14.47 -2.31 -10.99
CA GLY A 135 -15.30 -1.20 -11.43
C GLY A 135 -15.32 -1.04 -12.94
N GLY A 136 -14.19 -1.27 -13.62
CA GLY A 136 -14.11 -1.19 -15.08
C GLY A 136 -14.95 -2.27 -15.75
N ILE A 137 -14.95 -3.49 -15.20
CA ILE A 137 -15.82 -4.57 -15.68
C ILE A 137 -17.28 -4.21 -15.43
N LEU A 138 -17.64 -3.75 -14.24
CA LEU A 138 -19.02 -3.40 -13.92
C LEU A 138 -19.55 -2.26 -14.82
N GLU A 139 -18.74 -1.22 -15.03
CA GLU A 139 -19.07 -0.12 -15.96
C GLU A 139 -19.28 -0.62 -17.39
N GLU A 140 -18.42 -1.52 -17.88
CA GLU A 140 -18.52 -2.08 -19.24
C GLU A 140 -19.86 -2.79 -19.49
N PHE A 141 -20.35 -3.54 -18.50
CA PHE A 141 -21.65 -4.23 -18.59
C PHE A 141 -22.84 -3.36 -18.18
N GLY A 142 -22.63 -2.05 -18.04
CA GLY A 142 -23.68 -1.08 -17.79
C GLY A 142 -24.21 -1.07 -16.36
N PHE A 143 -23.55 -1.77 -15.42
CA PHE A 143 -23.83 -1.55 -14.01
C PHE A 143 -23.53 -0.09 -13.68
N ARG A 144 -24.25 0.48 -12.72
CA ARG A 144 -24.19 1.91 -12.38
C ARG A 144 -22.90 2.26 -11.62
N VAL A 145 -21.76 1.93 -12.21
CA VAL A 145 -20.40 2.21 -11.75
C VAL A 145 -19.70 3.04 -12.81
N ARG A 146 -18.92 4.02 -12.37
CA ARG A 146 -18.06 4.86 -13.23
C ARG A 146 -16.64 4.87 -12.73
N THR A 147 -15.71 4.56 -13.61
CA THR A 147 -14.26 4.59 -13.32
C THR A 147 -13.55 5.79 -13.94
N SER A 148 -14.28 6.71 -14.57
CA SER A 148 -13.74 7.92 -15.20
C SER A 148 -14.46 9.21 -14.77
N VAL A 149 -13.78 10.36 -14.90
CA VAL A 149 -14.25 11.69 -14.42
C VAL A 149 -15.38 12.30 -15.26
N THR A 150 -15.95 11.58 -16.23
CA THR A 150 -17.12 12.10 -16.94
C THR A 150 -18.31 12.08 -15.99
N PHE A 151 -18.76 13.26 -15.55
CA PHE A 151 -19.96 13.40 -14.73
C PHE A 151 -21.15 12.78 -15.47
N GLY A 152 -21.62 11.66 -14.93
CA GLY A 152 -22.79 10.94 -15.41
C GLY A 152 -24.06 11.34 -14.64
N PRO A 153 -25.19 10.68 -14.93
CA PRO A 153 -26.44 10.89 -14.21
C PRO A 153 -26.28 10.66 -12.70
N HIS A 154 -27.09 11.35 -11.89
CA HIS A 154 -27.03 11.39 -10.41
C HIS A 154 -27.19 10.03 -9.66
N ASN A 155 -27.30 8.91 -10.38
CA ASN A 155 -27.58 7.58 -9.83
C ASN A 155 -26.45 6.56 -10.03
N GLU A 156 -25.24 7.02 -10.38
CA GLU A 156 -24.04 6.19 -10.57
C GLU A 156 -23.12 6.21 -9.34
N GLU A 157 -22.45 5.09 -9.08
CA GLU A 157 -21.38 4.95 -8.09
C GLU A 157 -20.04 5.29 -8.73
N TYR A 158 -19.33 6.26 -8.17
CA TYR A 158 -18.06 6.74 -8.72
C TYR A 158 -16.87 5.99 -8.11
N TRP A 159 -16.29 5.09 -8.88
CA TRP A 159 -15.16 4.23 -8.55
C TRP A 159 -13.88 4.72 -9.21
N PHE A 160 -13.53 5.97 -8.97
CA PHE A 160 -12.31 6.56 -9.50
C PHE A 160 -11.63 7.44 -8.47
N GLU A 161 -10.31 7.51 -8.60
CA GLU A 161 -9.52 8.43 -7.82
C GLU A 161 -9.33 9.74 -8.58
N LYS A 162 -9.55 10.87 -7.90
CA LYS A 162 -9.25 12.19 -8.44
C LYS A 162 -7.87 12.62 -7.94
N THR A 163 -6.86 12.47 -8.78
CA THR A 163 -5.52 13.01 -8.49
C THR A 163 -5.42 14.47 -8.95
N GLU A 164 -4.51 15.25 -8.33
CA GLU A 164 -4.19 16.61 -8.77
C GLU A 164 -3.69 16.65 -10.22
N GLU A 165 -3.10 15.55 -10.70
CA GLU A 165 -2.52 15.38 -12.03
C GLU A 165 -3.53 14.95 -13.12
N LYS A 166 -4.85 14.92 -12.81
CA LYS A 166 -5.95 14.50 -13.71
C LYS A 166 -5.89 13.04 -14.19
N THR A 167 -4.95 12.23 -13.71
CA THR A 167 -4.92 10.80 -13.98
C THR A 167 -6.05 10.12 -13.22
N THR A 168 -6.92 9.41 -13.93
CA THR A 168 -8.00 8.63 -13.34
C THR A 168 -7.63 7.15 -13.38
N SER A 169 -7.49 6.58 -12.20
CA SER A 169 -7.36 5.13 -12.04
C SER A 169 -8.66 4.60 -11.42
N PRO A 170 -9.11 3.39 -11.82
CA PRO A 170 -10.15 2.69 -11.09
C PRO A 170 -9.79 2.59 -9.60
N TYR A 171 -10.74 2.92 -8.73
CA TYR A 171 -10.51 3.02 -7.29
C TYR A 171 -11.79 2.71 -6.54
N PHE A 172 -11.73 1.80 -5.56
CA PHE A 172 -12.88 1.49 -4.74
C PHE A 172 -13.10 2.56 -3.64
N PRO A 173 -14.20 3.34 -3.68
CA PRO A 173 -14.35 4.55 -2.87
C PRO A 173 -14.86 4.30 -1.45
N HIS A 174 -15.45 3.12 -1.21
CA HIS A 174 -16.17 2.85 0.03
C HIS A 174 -15.25 2.34 1.12
N MET A 175 -15.59 2.61 2.38
CA MET A 175 -14.84 2.08 3.52
C MET A 175 -14.79 0.55 3.44
N LEU A 176 -13.61 -0.01 3.69
CA LEU A 176 -13.36 -1.44 3.58
C LEU A 176 -12.69 -1.97 4.84
N GLU A 177 -13.22 -3.08 5.35
CA GLU A 177 -12.57 -3.86 6.39
C GLU A 177 -11.54 -4.79 5.73
N TRP A 178 -10.25 -4.59 6.01
CA TRP A 178 -9.22 -5.49 5.50
C TRP A 178 -9.33 -6.87 6.15
N SER A 179 -8.81 -7.90 5.48
CA SER A 179 -8.70 -9.23 6.09
C SER A 179 -7.85 -9.19 7.37
N LYS A 180 -8.15 -10.05 8.34
CA LYS A 180 -7.38 -10.16 9.59
C LYS A 180 -5.88 -10.33 9.33
N GLN A 181 -5.52 -11.13 8.32
CA GLN A 181 -4.14 -11.39 7.95
C GLN A 181 -3.43 -10.14 7.40
N MET A 182 -4.10 -9.33 6.57
CA MET A 182 -3.56 -8.03 6.12
C MET A 182 -3.29 -7.11 7.31
N GLN A 183 -4.25 -7.03 8.25
CA GLN A 183 -4.12 -6.19 9.45
C GLN A 183 -2.94 -6.64 10.33
N GLU A 184 -2.83 -7.94 10.59
CA GLU A 184 -1.73 -8.54 11.36
C GLU A 184 -0.38 -8.25 10.71
N THR A 185 -0.27 -8.47 9.40
CA THR A 185 0.97 -8.27 8.65
C THR A 185 1.39 -6.81 8.64
N LEU A 186 0.45 -5.87 8.46
CA LEU A 186 0.75 -4.44 8.51
C LEU A 186 1.14 -3.98 9.92
N ASN A 187 0.52 -4.54 10.96
CA ASN A 187 0.90 -4.26 12.34
C ASN A 187 2.34 -4.70 12.63
N GLU A 188 2.73 -5.90 12.16
CA GLU A 188 4.10 -6.40 12.25
C GLU A 188 5.07 -5.47 11.51
N TYR A 189 4.72 -5.05 10.29
CA TYR A 189 5.50 -4.08 9.51
C TYR A 189 5.71 -2.76 10.29
N ASN A 190 4.65 -2.22 10.89
CA ASN A 190 4.70 -0.97 11.64
C ASN A 190 5.58 -1.07 12.90
N GLN A 191 5.61 -2.24 13.55
CA GLN A 191 6.51 -2.47 14.68
C GLN A 191 7.98 -2.43 14.24
N LEU A 192 8.32 -3.09 13.12
CA LEU A 192 9.69 -3.05 12.59
C LEU A 192 10.07 -1.65 12.12
N TYR A 193 9.15 -0.94 11.47
CA TYR A 193 9.34 0.45 11.07
C TYR A 193 9.72 1.32 12.28
N LYS A 194 8.99 1.23 13.40
CA LYS A 194 9.32 1.97 14.63
C LYS A 194 10.71 1.62 15.18
N GLN A 195 11.10 0.35 15.13
CA GLN A 195 12.45 -0.08 15.55
C GLN A 195 13.53 0.49 14.63
N ALA A 196 13.31 0.44 13.31
CA ALA A 196 14.24 0.98 12.32
C ALA A 196 14.44 2.49 12.47
N MET A 197 13.37 3.23 12.79
CA MET A 197 13.45 4.67 13.06
C MET A 197 14.31 4.99 14.30
N LEU A 198 14.19 4.21 15.38
CA LEU A 198 15.04 4.39 16.56
C LEU A 198 16.52 4.09 16.24
N LEU A 199 16.79 3.06 15.43
CA LEU A 199 18.15 2.75 14.98
C LEU A 199 18.73 3.87 14.11
N LEU A 200 17.96 4.43 13.20
CA LEU A 200 18.41 5.55 12.37
C LEU A 200 18.77 6.79 13.18
N GLN A 201 17.96 7.13 14.18
CA GLN A 201 18.29 8.21 15.12
C GLN A 201 19.62 7.93 15.84
N SER A 202 19.83 6.70 16.32
CA SER A 202 21.08 6.31 16.96
C SER A 202 22.27 6.37 15.99
N ILE A 203 22.11 5.90 14.75
CA ILE A 203 23.15 5.95 13.72
C ILE A 203 23.55 7.40 13.44
N GLN A 204 22.57 8.29 13.30
CA GLN A 204 22.82 9.71 13.03
C GLN A 204 23.58 10.37 14.19
N MET A 205 23.18 10.09 15.44
CA MET A 205 23.89 10.60 16.62
C MET A 205 25.35 10.12 16.67
N ILE A 206 25.62 8.85 16.33
CA ILE A 206 26.98 8.31 16.29
C ILE A 206 27.80 8.96 15.17
N LYS A 207 27.21 9.14 13.97
CA LYS A 207 27.86 9.82 12.84
C LYS A 207 28.25 11.26 13.20
N ASP A 208 27.37 11.99 13.87
CA ASP A 208 27.63 13.36 14.31
C ASP A 208 28.74 13.43 15.36
N GLU A 209 28.78 12.47 16.30
CA GLU A 209 29.85 12.38 17.31
C GLU A 209 31.22 12.04 16.68
N ILE A 210 31.26 11.09 15.74
CA ILE A 210 32.48 10.77 14.98
C ILE A 210 32.99 12.01 14.24
N LYS A 211 32.07 12.76 13.59
CA LYS A 211 32.42 13.99 12.87
C LYS A 211 33.01 15.06 13.80
N LYS A 212 32.40 15.27 14.98
CA LYS A 212 32.92 16.21 15.99
C LYS A 212 34.32 15.84 16.45
N ARG A 213 34.58 14.57 16.73
CA ARG A 213 35.91 14.09 17.15
C ARG A 213 36.96 14.27 16.07
N LYS A 214 36.65 13.92 14.81
CA LYS A 214 37.57 14.13 13.68
C LYS A 214 37.96 15.60 13.52
N ILE A 215 37.04 16.54 13.75
CA ILE A 215 37.32 17.98 13.72
C ILE A 215 38.29 18.39 14.84
N ILE A 216 38.10 17.87 16.06
CA ILE A 216 38.99 18.14 17.20
C ILE A 216 40.39 17.56 16.93
N ASP A 217 40.48 16.30 16.49
CA ASP A 217 41.77 15.65 16.17
C ASP A 217 42.53 16.40 15.06
N LEU A 218 41.82 16.94 14.07
CA LEU A 218 42.39 17.80 13.01
C LEU A 218 42.94 19.12 13.56
N TRP A 219 42.22 19.75 14.48
CA TRP A 219 42.66 20.98 15.15
C TRP A 219 43.93 20.74 15.99
N ASP A 220 43.92 19.67 16.78
CA ASP A 220 45.04 19.33 17.67
C ASP A 220 46.30 18.87 16.90
N SER A 221 46.16 18.33 15.68
CA SER A 221 47.27 17.89 14.83
C SER A 221 47.85 18.97 13.91
N THR A 222 47.23 20.15 13.84
CA THR A 222 47.73 21.30 13.06
C THR A 222 48.46 22.34 13.91
N SER A 223 48.78 22.00 15.15
CA SER A 223 49.56 22.77 16.14
C SER A 223 50.98 22.22 16.27
#